data_AF-A0A0Q9QLM8-F1
#
_entry.id   AF-A0A0Q9QLM8-F1
#
_cell.length_a   1.000
_cell.length_b   1.000
_cell.length_c   1.000
_cell.angle_alpha   90.00
_cell.angle_beta   90.00
_cell.angle_gamma   90.00
#
_symmetry.space_group_name_H-M   'P 1'
#
loop_
_entity.id
_entity.type
_entity.pdbx_description
1 polymer ?
#
loop_
_entity_poly.entity_id
_entity_poly.type
_entity_poly.pdbx_seq_one_letter_code
_entity_poly.pdbx_strand_id
1 'polypeptide(L)'
;MAPVPTLFVKQLDGSYTALIQRMGNSTYGLITGSRTFPDLSGHWSRLDIEAMAGRLLVNGDWEGRFRPDDAITRAEFAELLTDGFALPEKDARMTFFSDVDPSAWYSPSLRTALSFGLIEGYDGGLIRPDSFVSREEIAVMLDRALHLTEYKFTLHCD
;
A
#
# COMPACT_ATOMS: atom_id res chain seq x y z
N MET A 1 8.23 0.08 11.93
CA MET A 1 8.87 -0.99 11.13
C MET A 1 8.02 -1.17 9.89
N ALA A 2 8.56 -0.96 8.69
CA ALA A 2 7.77 -1.02 7.47
C ALA A 2 7.75 -2.47 6.93
N PRO A 3 6.61 -2.96 6.43
CA PRO A 3 6.55 -4.24 5.73
C PRO A 3 7.40 -4.17 4.45
N VAL A 4 7.96 -5.31 4.04
CA VAL A 4 8.78 -5.39 2.82
C VAL A 4 8.27 -6.53 1.95
N PRO A 5 7.95 -6.27 0.66
CA PRO A 5 7.58 -7.31 -0.30
C PRO A 5 8.61 -8.43 -0.33
N THR A 6 8.15 -9.62 0.06
CA THR A 6 8.99 -10.79 0.21
C THR A 6 8.33 -11.99 -0.44
N LEU A 7 9.02 -12.63 -1.37
CA LEU A 7 8.60 -13.91 -1.96
C LEU A 7 9.44 -15.03 -1.36
N PHE A 8 8.77 -15.98 -0.69
CA PHE A 8 9.41 -17.18 -0.18
C PHE A 8 9.34 -18.30 -1.23
N VAL A 9 10.51 -18.73 -1.71
CA VAL A 9 10.64 -19.81 -2.69
C VAL A 9 11.15 -21.06 -1.98
N LYS A 10 10.34 -22.12 -1.99
CA LYS A 10 10.73 -23.44 -1.48
C LYS A 10 11.72 -24.09 -2.44
N GLN A 11 12.85 -24.55 -1.92
CA GLN A 11 13.89 -25.23 -2.66
C GLN A 11 13.65 -26.75 -2.69
N LEU A 12 14.35 -27.44 -3.59
CA LEU A 12 14.27 -28.90 -3.74
C LEU A 12 14.72 -29.66 -2.48
N ASP A 13 15.63 -29.08 -1.71
CA ASP A 13 16.14 -29.63 -0.44
C ASP A 13 15.18 -29.37 0.75
N GLY A 14 14.06 -28.69 0.52
CA GLY A 14 13.07 -28.34 1.55
C GLY A 14 13.35 -27.04 2.29
N SER A 15 14.49 -26.38 2.05
CA SER A 15 14.78 -25.04 2.57
C SER A 15 13.96 -23.96 1.85
N TYR A 16 13.97 -22.73 2.38
CA TYR A 16 13.33 -21.57 1.77
C TYR A 16 14.33 -20.47 1.49
N THR A 17 14.20 -19.83 0.32
CA THR A 17 14.89 -18.58 -0.02
C THR A 17 13.90 -17.43 0.03
N ALA A 18 14.23 -16.38 0.76
CA ALA A 18 13.46 -15.14 0.77
C ALA A 18 14.02 -14.17 -0.27
N LEU A 19 13.22 -13.87 -1.30
CA LEU A 19 13.52 -12.82 -2.27
C LEU A 19 12.89 -11.52 -1.78
N ILE A 20 13.74 -10.57 -1.40
CA ILE A 20 13.33 -9.26 -0.87
C ILE A 20 13.39 -8.25 -2.02
N GLN A 21 12.28 -7.57 -2.29
CA GLN A 21 12.20 -6.55 -3.33
C GLN A 21 12.07 -5.17 -2.70
N ARG A 22 13.16 -4.39 -2.75
CA ARG A 22 13.21 -3.04 -2.18
C ARG A 22 14.26 -2.17 -2.88
N MET A 23 13.99 -0.87 -2.95
CA MET A 23 14.93 0.16 -3.44
C MET A 23 15.98 0.54 -2.38
N GLY A 24 16.80 -0.42 -1.92
CA GLY A 24 17.91 -0.16 -0.99
C GLY A 24 18.24 -1.31 -0.04
N ASN A 25 19.25 -1.09 0.82
CA ASN A 25 19.69 -2.05 1.83
C ASN A 25 19.15 -1.68 3.22
N SER A 26 18.88 -2.68 4.06
CA SER A 26 18.39 -2.47 5.42
C SER A 26 18.62 -3.70 6.29
N THR A 27 18.23 -3.60 7.57
CA THR A 27 18.15 -4.74 8.49
C THR A 27 16.75 -5.32 8.41
N TYR A 28 16.66 -6.65 8.26
CA TYR A 28 15.40 -7.35 8.10
C TYR A 28 15.09 -8.22 9.30
N GLY A 29 13.83 -8.17 9.75
CA GLY A 29 13.27 -9.08 10.74
C GLY A 29 12.26 -10.01 10.08
N LEU A 30 12.35 -11.32 10.33
CA LEU A 30 11.34 -12.28 9.89
C LEU A 30 10.15 -12.21 10.84
N ILE A 31 9.00 -11.81 10.33
CA ILE A 31 7.72 -11.89 11.05
C ILE A 31 6.87 -12.95 10.39
N THR A 32 6.25 -13.78 11.22
CA THR A 32 5.22 -14.72 10.83
C THR A 32 4.01 -14.50 11.71
N GLY A 33 2.83 -14.34 11.11
CA GLY A 33 1.59 -14.19 11.85
C GLY A 33 0.39 -14.39 10.93
N SER A 34 -0.69 -14.90 11.49
CA SER A 34 -2.01 -14.84 10.87
C SER A 34 -2.84 -13.81 11.61
N ARG A 35 -3.64 -13.05 10.86
CA ARG A 35 -4.59 -12.07 11.35
C ARG A 35 -5.92 -12.42 10.72
N THR A 36 -6.95 -12.56 11.53
CA THR A 36 -8.31 -12.89 11.10
C THR A 36 -9.25 -11.83 11.63
N PHE A 37 -10.32 -11.54 10.89
CA PHE A 37 -11.31 -10.53 11.26
C PHE A 37 -12.71 -11.14 11.29
N PRO A 38 -13.52 -10.89 12.35
CA PRO A 38 -14.84 -11.52 12.49
C PRO A 38 -15.81 -11.22 11.35
N ASP A 39 -15.72 -10.02 10.78
CA ASP A 39 -16.56 -9.49 9.71
C ASP A 39 -16.14 -9.96 8.30
N LEU A 40 -15.10 -10.80 8.19
CA LEU A 40 -14.72 -11.44 6.93
C LEU A 40 -15.29 -12.85 6.75
N SER A 41 -16.05 -13.36 7.72
CA SER A 41 -16.63 -14.71 7.61
C SER A 41 -17.57 -14.81 6.41
N GLY A 42 -17.21 -15.65 5.43
CA GLY A 42 -17.94 -15.79 4.18
C GLY A 42 -17.74 -14.67 3.16
N HIS A 43 -16.91 -13.67 3.47
CA HIS A 43 -16.59 -12.58 2.54
C HIS A 43 -15.60 -13.04 1.47
N TRP A 44 -15.81 -12.65 0.21
CA TRP A 44 -15.04 -13.12 -0.94
C TRP A 44 -13.55 -12.73 -0.84
N SER A 45 -13.25 -11.55 -0.29
CA SER A 45 -11.88 -11.03 -0.13
C SER A 45 -11.19 -11.46 1.16
N ARG A 46 -11.80 -12.35 1.95
CA ARG A 46 -11.24 -12.79 3.25
C ARG A 46 -9.79 -13.23 3.12
N LEU A 47 -9.50 -14.13 2.17
CA LEU A 47 -8.16 -14.71 2.03
C LEU A 47 -7.12 -13.64 1.67
N ASP A 48 -7.49 -12.68 0.80
CA ASP A 48 -6.60 -11.61 0.37
C ASP A 48 -6.31 -10.63 1.50
N ILE A 49 -7.35 -10.22 2.24
CA ILE A 49 -7.23 -9.31 3.38
C ILE A 49 -6.41 -9.93 4.51
N GLU A 50 -6.69 -11.19 4.87
CA GLU A 50 -5.94 -11.89 5.92
C GLU A 50 -4.47 -12.11 5.52
N ALA A 51 -4.20 -12.34 4.23
CA ALA A 51 -2.83 -12.41 3.70
C ALA A 51 -2.12 -11.05 3.77
N MET A 52 -2.79 -9.95 3.44
CA MET A 52 -2.25 -8.59 3.59
C MET A 52 -2.01 -8.24 5.07
N ALA A 53 -2.94 -8.60 5.95
CA ALA A 53 -2.83 -8.34 7.38
C ALA A 53 -1.70 -9.17 8.04
N GLY A 54 -1.53 -10.43 7.63
CA GLY A 54 -0.39 -11.26 8.04
C GLY A 54 0.96 -10.70 7.59
N ARG A 55 0.97 -9.86 6.54
CA ARG A 55 2.14 -9.11 6.05
C ARG A 55 2.26 -7.70 6.64
N LEU A 56 1.40 -7.34 7.60
CA LEU A 56 1.35 -6.01 8.23
C LEU A 56 1.04 -4.86 7.26
N LEU A 57 0.43 -5.16 6.10
CA LEU A 57 0.03 -4.13 5.12
C LEU A 57 -1.30 -3.47 5.44
N VAL A 58 -2.19 -4.21 6.12
CA VAL A 58 -3.49 -3.69 6.55
C VAL A 58 -3.77 -4.09 7.98
N ASN A 59 -4.58 -3.29 8.67
CA ASN A 59 -4.97 -3.49 10.05
C ASN A 59 -6.50 -3.36 10.18
N GLY A 60 -7.05 -3.90 11.26
CA GLY A 60 -8.45 -3.69 11.60
C GLY A 60 -8.64 -2.43 12.45
N ASP A 61 -9.91 -2.09 12.67
CA ASP A 61 -10.31 -1.06 13.60
C ASP A 61 -10.03 -1.46 15.07
N TRP A 62 -10.32 -0.55 15.98
CA TRP A 62 -10.13 -0.74 17.42
C TRP A 62 -11.04 -1.82 18.03
N GLU A 63 -12.08 -2.27 17.30
CA GLU A 63 -12.96 -3.38 17.67
C GLU A 63 -12.50 -4.71 17.05
N GLY A 64 -11.40 -4.72 16.29
CA GLY A 64 -10.84 -5.90 15.65
C GLY A 64 -11.57 -6.32 14.37
N ARG A 65 -12.35 -5.43 13.74
CA ARG A 65 -12.99 -5.65 12.43
C ARG A 65 -12.17 -5.04 11.30
N PHE A 66 -12.29 -5.58 10.09
CA PHE A 66 -11.60 -5.01 8.92
C PHE A 66 -12.45 -3.96 8.19
N ARG A 67 -13.77 -4.15 8.14
CA ARG A 67 -14.76 -3.36 7.40
C ARG A 67 -14.55 -3.47 5.88
N PRO A 68 -14.68 -4.68 5.30
CA PRO A 68 -14.31 -4.95 3.91
C PRO A 68 -15.15 -4.22 2.86
N ASP A 69 -16.36 -3.78 3.24
CA ASP A 69 -17.31 -3.10 2.35
C ASP A 69 -17.24 -1.56 2.47
N ASP A 70 -16.40 -1.05 3.37
CA ASP A 70 -16.24 0.38 3.54
C ASP A 70 -15.40 0.97 2.40
N ALA A 71 -15.77 2.18 1.97
CA ALA A 71 -14.99 2.92 0.99
C ALA A 71 -13.66 3.37 1.62
N ILE A 72 -12.57 3.19 0.87
CA ILE A 72 -11.23 3.62 1.27
C ILE A 72 -11.01 5.07 0.85
N THR A 73 -10.34 5.85 1.71
CA THR A 73 -9.93 7.22 1.40
C THR A 73 -8.69 7.25 0.51
N ARG A 74 -8.48 8.39 -0.14
CA ARG A 74 -7.30 8.59 -0.99
C ARG A 74 -5.99 8.52 -0.20
N ALA A 75 -5.99 8.99 1.05
CA ALA A 75 -4.84 8.91 1.95
C ALA A 75 -4.53 7.46 2.37
N GLU A 76 -5.54 6.69 2.77
CA GLU A 76 -5.39 5.27 3.11
C GLU A 76 -4.88 4.46 1.91
N PHE A 77 -5.41 4.72 0.71
CA PHE A 77 -4.93 4.02 -0.48
C PHE A 77 -3.49 4.41 -0.86
N ALA A 78 -3.11 5.68 -0.66
CA ALA A 78 -1.74 6.11 -0.85
C ALA A 78 -0.78 5.42 0.13
N GLU A 79 -1.15 5.29 1.40
CA GLU A 79 -0.40 4.52 2.41
C GLU A 79 -0.24 3.05 2.00
N LEU A 80 -1.34 2.42 1.58
CA LEU A 80 -1.32 1.03 1.13
C LEU A 80 -0.36 0.82 -0.04
N LEU A 81 -0.31 1.76 -1.00
CA LEU A 81 0.64 1.68 -2.11
C LEU A 81 2.08 1.92 -1.67
N THR A 82 2.34 2.92 -0.83
CA THR A 82 3.72 3.19 -0.38
C THR A 82 4.29 2.05 0.44
N ASP A 83 3.48 1.44 1.31
CA ASP A 83 3.88 0.29 2.13
C ASP A 83 3.93 -1.00 1.30
N GLY A 84 2.94 -1.21 0.43
CA GLY A 84 2.86 -2.37 -0.45
C GLY A 84 4.04 -2.49 -1.42
N PHE A 85 4.64 -1.37 -1.81
CA PHE A 85 5.84 -1.35 -2.66
C PHE A 85 7.14 -1.07 -1.86
N ALA A 86 7.06 -0.99 -0.53
CA ALA A 86 8.16 -0.65 0.37
C ALA A 86 8.98 0.56 -0.10
N LEU A 87 8.28 1.60 -0.55
CA LEU A 87 8.91 2.81 -1.07
C LEU A 87 9.68 3.50 0.07
N PRO A 88 10.94 3.91 -0.18
CA PRO A 88 11.69 4.66 0.81
C PRO A 88 11.01 6.02 1.03
N GLU A 89 10.88 6.43 2.30
CA GLU A 89 10.35 7.76 2.61
C GLU A 89 11.18 8.82 1.89
N LYS A 90 10.49 9.75 1.24
CA LYS A 90 11.09 10.89 0.54
C LYS A 90 10.43 12.16 0.98
N ASP A 91 11.24 13.20 1.13
CA ASP A 91 10.77 14.54 1.42
C ASP A 91 10.25 15.22 0.15
N ALA A 92 8.95 15.11 -0.10
CA ALA A 92 8.24 16.06 -0.94
C ALA A 92 7.86 17.30 -0.10
N ARG A 93 7.99 18.49 -0.71
CA ARG A 93 7.36 19.69 -0.16
C ARG A 93 5.85 19.59 -0.31
N MET A 94 5.14 19.40 0.79
CA MET A 94 3.66 19.42 0.83
C MET A 94 3.08 20.84 0.91
N THR A 95 3.94 21.87 1.02
CA THR A 95 3.56 23.28 1.27
C THR A 95 2.68 23.91 0.19
N PHE A 96 2.43 23.20 -0.91
CA PHE A 96 1.59 23.64 -2.01
C PHE A 96 0.12 23.20 -1.88
N PHE A 97 -0.21 22.34 -0.92
CA PHE A 97 -1.55 21.81 -0.73
C PHE A 97 -2.21 22.39 0.52
N SER A 98 -3.35 23.06 0.36
CA SER A 98 -4.02 23.78 1.45
C SER A 98 -4.85 22.89 2.38
N ASP A 99 -5.20 21.69 1.92
CA ASP A 99 -6.04 20.71 2.62
C ASP A 99 -5.23 19.57 3.25
N VAL A 100 -3.92 19.76 3.38
CA VAL A 100 -2.99 18.78 3.94
C VAL A 100 -2.37 19.34 5.20
N ASP A 101 -2.66 18.70 6.34
CA ASP A 101 -1.95 18.97 7.59
C ASP A 101 -0.61 18.21 7.58
N PRO A 102 0.55 18.88 7.58
CA PRO A 102 1.86 18.23 7.58
C PRO A 102 2.09 17.28 8.77
N SER A 103 1.31 17.44 9.86
CA SER A 103 1.38 16.62 11.07
C SER A 103 0.38 15.46 11.09
N ALA A 104 -0.50 15.35 10.09
CA ALA A 104 -1.45 14.25 10.00
C ALA A 104 -0.75 12.89 9.82
N TRP A 105 -1.43 11.83 10.26
CA TRP A 105 -0.92 10.46 10.21
C TRP A 105 -0.52 10.03 8.79
N TYR A 106 -1.27 10.48 7.77
CA TYR A 106 -1.05 10.13 6.37
C TYR A 106 0.10 10.91 5.72
N SER A 107 0.62 11.96 6.37
CA SER A 107 1.56 12.88 5.72
C SER A 107 2.87 12.25 5.25
N PRO A 108 3.51 11.31 5.99
CA PRO A 108 4.68 10.59 5.49
C PRO A 108 4.41 9.79 4.20
N SER A 109 3.30 9.03 4.19
CA SER A 109 2.89 8.23 3.05
C SER A 109 2.51 9.11 1.87
N LEU A 110 1.79 10.21 2.11
CA LEU A 110 1.41 11.16 1.10
C LEU A 110 2.62 11.87 0.47
N ARG A 111 3.62 12.28 1.27
CA ARG A 111 4.89 12.84 0.74
C ARG A 111 5.61 11.85 -0.16
N THR A 112 5.63 10.59 0.24
CA THR A 112 6.29 9.52 -0.51
C THR A 112 5.55 9.26 -1.82
N ALA A 113 4.22 9.12 -1.76
CA ALA A 113 3.37 8.94 -2.94
C ALA A 113 3.52 10.09 -3.95
N LEU A 114 3.56 11.35 -3.47
CA LEU A 114 3.82 12.53 -4.31
C LEU A 114 5.22 12.49 -4.92
N SER A 115 6.23 12.18 -4.12
CA SER A 115 7.64 12.10 -4.58
C SER A 115 7.88 11.07 -5.67
N PHE A 116 7.12 9.97 -5.62
CA PHE A 116 7.18 8.89 -6.61
C PHE A 116 6.16 9.06 -7.74
N GLY A 117 5.37 10.14 -7.74
CA GLY A 117 4.38 10.39 -8.77
C GLY A 117 3.21 9.41 -8.78
N LEU A 118 2.93 8.75 -7.65
CA LEU A 118 1.79 7.82 -7.52
C LEU A 118 0.46 8.58 -7.46
N ILE A 119 0.47 9.71 -6.78
CA ILE A 119 -0.67 10.60 -6.60
C ILE A 119 -0.30 11.98 -7.13
N GLU A 120 -1.29 12.65 -7.70
CA GLU A 120 -1.20 14.05 -8.10
C GLU A 120 -2.28 14.85 -7.36
N GLY A 121 -2.00 16.14 -7.18
CA GLY A 121 -2.98 17.08 -6.68
C GLY A 121 -4.00 17.46 -7.75
N TYR A 122 -5.13 17.96 -7.27
CA TYR A 122 -6.16 18.56 -8.07
C TYR A 122 -5.88 20.04 -8.31
N ASP A 123 -6.63 20.61 -9.26
CA ASP A 123 -6.72 22.05 -9.45
C ASP A 123 -7.03 22.77 -8.14
N GLY A 124 -6.40 23.92 -7.93
CA GLY A 124 -6.56 24.72 -6.72
C GLY A 124 -5.65 24.32 -5.55
N GLY A 125 -4.69 23.40 -5.76
CA GLY A 125 -3.73 23.03 -4.72
C GLY A 125 -4.37 22.16 -3.65
N LEU A 126 -5.10 21.12 -4.07
CA LEU A 126 -5.77 20.18 -3.18
C LEU A 126 -5.28 18.75 -3.41
N ILE A 127 -5.28 17.93 -2.36
CA ILE A 127 -5.08 16.48 -2.45
C ILE A 127 -6.36 15.71 -2.18
N ARG A 128 -7.21 16.22 -1.29
CA ARG A 128 -8.41 15.59 -0.74
C ARG A 128 -8.10 14.25 -0.04
N PRO A 129 -7.23 14.25 0.98
CA PRO A 129 -6.76 13.03 1.64
C PRO A 129 -7.91 12.20 2.22
N ASP A 130 -8.91 12.85 2.83
CA ASP A 130 -10.04 12.20 3.49
C ASP A 130 -11.22 11.90 2.55
N SER A 131 -11.11 12.23 1.26
CA SER A 131 -12.15 11.87 0.28
C SER A 131 -11.99 10.42 -0.16
N PHE A 132 -13.11 9.73 -0.38
CA PHE A 132 -13.08 8.39 -0.95
C PHE A 132 -12.48 8.41 -2.36
N VAL A 133 -11.61 7.44 -2.62
CA VAL A 133 -10.95 7.29 -3.93
C VAL A 133 -11.86 6.52 -4.87
N SER A 134 -11.96 6.98 -6.13
CA SER A 134 -12.76 6.29 -7.13
C SER A 134 -12.02 5.06 -7.71
N ARG A 135 -12.74 4.17 -8.40
CA ARG A 135 -12.12 3.00 -9.04
C ARG A 135 -11.15 3.39 -10.15
N GLU A 136 -11.46 4.46 -10.88
CA GLU A 136 -10.61 5.04 -11.92
C GLU A 136 -9.33 5.60 -11.31
N GLU A 137 -9.43 6.28 -10.18
CA GLU A 137 -8.26 6.82 -9.47
C GLU A 137 -7.38 5.71 -8.90
N ILE A 138 -7.99 4.67 -8.31
CA ILE A 138 -7.28 3.46 -7.89
C ILE A 138 -6.48 2.88 -9.06
N ALA A 139 -7.10 2.73 -10.23
CA ALA A 139 -6.45 2.15 -11.40
C ALA A 139 -5.25 3.00 -11.85
N VAL A 140 -5.41 4.34 -11.90
CA VAL A 140 -4.33 5.26 -12.28
C VAL A 140 -3.17 5.22 -11.27
N MET A 141 -3.47 5.26 -9.97
CA MET A 141 -2.45 5.22 -8.92
C MET A 141 -1.69 3.88 -8.92
N LEU A 142 -2.40 2.76 -9.15
CA LEU A 142 -1.80 1.44 -9.26
C LEU A 142 -0.93 1.31 -10.52
N ASP A 143 -1.40 1.80 -11.67
CA ASP A 143 -0.63 1.82 -12.91
C ASP A 143 0.70 2.58 -12.74
N ARG A 144 0.65 3.77 -12.12
CA ARG A 144 1.85 4.55 -11.76
C ARG A 144 2.80 3.77 -10.84
N ALA A 145 2.27 3.04 -9.87
CA ALA A 145 3.07 2.21 -8.97
C ALA A 145 3.73 1.02 -9.70
N LEU A 146 3.02 0.38 -10.63
CA LEU A 146 3.55 -0.74 -11.42
C LEU A 146 4.68 -0.30 -12.36
N HIS A 147 4.67 0.93 -12.85
CA HIS A 147 5.78 1.47 -13.64
C HIS A 147 7.09 1.57 -12.84
N LEU A 148 7.04 1.52 -11.50
CA LEU A 148 8.24 1.49 -10.65
C LEU A 148 8.93 0.12 -10.61
N THR A 149 8.26 -0.97 -11.01
CA THR A 149 8.73 -2.34 -10.77
C THR A 149 9.41 -2.99 -11.98
N GLU A 150 9.80 -2.22 -13.00
CA GLU A 150 10.23 -2.72 -14.34
C GLU A 150 9.22 -3.68 -15.00
N TYR A 151 8.01 -3.79 -14.44
CA TYR A 151 6.98 -4.72 -14.88
C TYR A 151 6.32 -4.14 -16.14
N LYS A 152 6.63 -4.71 -17.30
CA LYS A 152 5.94 -4.36 -18.57
C LYS A 152 4.59 -5.05 -18.61
N PHE A 153 3.54 -4.32 -18.24
CA PHE A 153 2.18 -4.77 -18.45
C PHE A 153 1.88 -4.79 -19.95
N THR A 154 1.94 -5.97 -20.56
CA THR A 154 1.57 -6.16 -21.97
C THR A 154 0.12 -6.61 -21.99
N LEU A 155 -0.81 -5.68 -22.23
CA LEU A 155 -2.20 -6.02 -22.48
C LEU A 155 -2.26 -6.85 -23.76
N HIS A 156 -2.40 -8.17 -23.61
CA HIS A 156 -3.00 -8.99 -24.65
C HIS A 156 -4.50 -8.74 -24.58
N CYS A 157 -5.01 -7.94 -25.49
CA CYS A 157 -6.43 -7.95 -25.80
C CYS A 157 -6.65 -9.11 -26.78
N ASP A 158 -7.27 -10.19 -26.30
CA ASP A 158 -7.89 -11.22 -27.15
C ASP A 158 -9.30 -10.77 -27.57
#